data_AF-A0A3B9VTH6-F1
#
_entry.id   AF-A0A3B9VTH6-F1
#
_cell.length_a   1.000
_cell.length_b   1.000
_cell.length_c   1.000
_cell.angle_alpha   90.00
_cell.angle_beta   90.00
_cell.angle_gamma   90.00
#
_symmetry.space_group_name_H-M   'P 1'
#
loop_
_entity.id
_entity.type
_entity.pdbx_description
1 polymer ?
#
loop_
_entity_poly.entity_id
_entity_poly.type
_entity_poly.pdbx_seq_one_letter_code
_entity_poly.pdbx_strand_id
1 'polypeptide(L)'
;MGYLDKKTVDDLNVAGKKVLVRCDFNVPLKNGVITDENRIVAALPTIKKLIADGGKVVLCSHLGKPKGEPKPELSLAPVAKRLGELLGKEVVFAADDEVVGANAKAAVAAMKDGDVVLLQNTRYRKEETKNGEEFSRELAALVDGEVFVNDAFGAAHRAHCSTVGVASFVKEAAVGYLMGKELKYLGNAVENPARPFVTILGGAKVADKLNVIENLLNKADTLIIGGGM
;
A
#
# COMPACT_ATOMS: atom_id res chain seq x y z
N MET A 1 6.61 -3.43 23.94
CA MET A 1 6.34 -2.86 22.61
C MET A 1 4.98 -2.19 22.67
N GLY A 2 4.93 -0.88 22.42
CA GLY A 2 3.66 -0.18 22.28
C GLY A 2 2.89 -0.75 21.09
N TYR A 3 1.57 -0.53 21.06
CA TYR A 3 0.71 -1.01 19.97
C TYR A 3 1.12 -0.50 18.57
N LEU A 4 1.96 0.54 18.54
CA LEU A 4 2.53 1.22 17.37
C LEU A 4 3.91 0.71 16.94
N ASP A 5 4.59 -0.14 17.72
CA ASP A 5 5.93 -0.66 17.39
C ASP A 5 5.81 -1.81 16.37
N LYS A 6 5.57 -1.46 15.11
CA LYS A 6 5.63 -2.40 13.99
C LYS A 6 7.06 -2.50 13.46
N LYS A 7 7.47 -3.69 13.03
CA LYS A 7 8.67 -3.84 12.19
C LYS A 7 8.56 -2.93 10.99
N THR A 8 9.65 -2.26 10.67
CA THR A 8 9.78 -1.37 9.51
C THR A 8 10.64 -2.04 8.44
N VAL A 9 10.69 -1.45 7.26
CA VAL A 9 11.59 -1.89 6.19
C VAL A 9 13.07 -1.83 6.56
N ASP A 10 13.46 -1.02 7.55
CA ASP A 10 14.83 -0.99 8.05
C ASP A 10 15.20 -2.23 8.89
N ASP A 11 14.19 -2.96 9.39
CA ASP A 11 14.37 -4.16 10.23
C ASP A 11 14.46 -5.45 9.39
N LEU A 12 14.34 -5.37 8.07
CA LEU A 12 14.28 -6.52 7.17
C LEU A 12 15.64 -6.83 6.53
N ASN A 13 15.97 -8.13 6.45
CA ASN A 13 17.02 -8.61 5.55
C ASN A 13 16.39 -9.16 4.26
N VAL A 14 16.50 -8.39 3.18
CA VAL A 14 15.84 -8.66 1.89
C VAL A 14 16.79 -9.08 0.78
N ALA A 15 18.11 -9.11 1.02
CA ALA A 15 19.10 -9.47 0.01
C ALA A 15 18.80 -10.85 -0.60
N GLY A 16 18.66 -10.91 -1.93
CA GLY A 16 18.34 -12.12 -2.67
C GLY A 16 16.91 -12.63 -2.52
N LYS A 17 16.09 -12.00 -1.67
CA LYS A 17 14.69 -12.39 -1.41
C LYS A 17 13.73 -11.63 -2.31
N LYS A 18 12.59 -12.27 -2.61
CA LYS A 18 11.44 -11.60 -3.21
C LYS A 18 10.64 -10.91 -2.11
N VAL A 19 10.25 -9.67 -2.35
CA VAL A 19 9.52 -8.84 -1.39
C VAL A 19 8.25 -8.35 -2.03
N LEU A 20 7.09 -8.77 -1.50
CA LEU A 20 5.82 -8.23 -1.94
C LEU A 20 5.59 -6.89 -1.23
N VAL A 21 5.41 -5.83 -1.99
CA VAL A 21 5.19 -4.48 -1.47
C VAL A 21 3.81 -3.98 -1.89
N ARG A 22 2.94 -3.76 -0.91
CA ARG A 22 1.64 -3.13 -1.12
C ARG A 22 1.80 -1.61 -1.11
N CYS A 23 1.69 -1.00 -2.28
CA CYS A 23 1.73 0.45 -2.46
C CYS A 23 0.33 1.02 -2.70
N ASP A 24 0.18 2.33 -2.53
CA ASP A 24 -1.01 3.07 -2.91
C ASP A 24 -0.76 3.80 -4.23
N PHE A 25 -0.96 3.11 -5.36
CA PHE A 25 -0.90 3.69 -6.71
C PHE A 25 -2.28 4.00 -7.28
N ASN A 26 -3.27 4.27 -6.43
CA ASN A 26 -4.60 4.68 -6.87
C ASN A 26 -4.59 6.16 -7.32
N VAL A 27 -3.96 6.41 -8.47
CA VAL A 27 -3.75 7.72 -9.07
C VAL A 27 -4.90 8.11 -10.01
N PRO A 28 -5.23 9.41 -10.15
CA PRO A 28 -6.19 9.84 -11.15
C PRO A 28 -5.62 9.67 -12.56
N LEU A 29 -6.43 9.07 -13.44
CA LEU A 29 -6.13 8.92 -14.87
C LEU A 29 -7.11 9.74 -15.71
N LYS A 30 -6.59 10.39 -16.74
CA LYS A 30 -7.37 11.01 -17.82
C LYS A 30 -6.82 10.53 -19.15
N ASN A 31 -7.64 9.80 -19.91
CA ASN A 31 -7.25 9.20 -21.20
C ASN A 31 -5.96 8.35 -21.10
N GLY A 32 -5.82 7.57 -20.03
CA GLY A 32 -4.64 6.74 -19.78
C GLY A 32 -3.40 7.49 -19.29
N VAL A 33 -3.48 8.81 -19.09
CA VAL A 33 -2.39 9.66 -18.58
C VAL A 33 -2.63 9.97 -17.10
N ILE A 34 -1.57 9.83 -16.30
CA ILE A 34 -1.57 10.16 -14.87
C ILE A 34 -1.62 11.69 -14.73
N THR A 35 -2.59 12.21 -13.98
CA THR A 35 -2.72 13.66 -13.75
C THR A 35 -2.19 14.13 -12.40
N ASP A 36 -1.95 13.21 -11.46
CA ASP A 36 -1.30 13.46 -10.17
C ASP A 36 -0.46 12.24 -9.78
N GLU A 37 0.83 12.46 -9.59
CA GLU A 37 1.82 11.42 -9.28
C GLU A 37 2.27 11.37 -7.81
N ASN A 38 1.70 12.21 -6.93
CA ASN A 38 2.10 12.31 -5.51
C ASN A 38 2.13 10.96 -4.81
N ARG A 39 1.14 10.11 -5.12
CA ARG A 39 1.02 8.74 -4.59
C ARG A 39 2.15 7.81 -5.04
N ILE A 40 2.61 7.96 -6.29
CA ILE A 40 3.74 7.21 -6.82
C ILE A 40 5.03 7.67 -6.15
N VAL A 41 5.23 8.99 -6.10
CA VAL A 41 6.41 9.62 -5.49
C VAL A 41 6.55 9.23 -4.01
N ALA A 42 5.43 9.20 -3.28
CA ALA A 42 5.41 8.86 -1.85
C ALA A 42 5.91 7.44 -1.55
N ALA A 43 5.76 6.48 -2.47
CA ALA A 43 6.21 5.10 -2.29
C ALA A 43 7.69 4.89 -2.69
N LEU A 44 8.30 5.83 -3.43
CA LEU A 44 9.67 5.69 -3.92
C LEU A 44 10.71 5.46 -2.82
N PRO A 45 10.65 6.11 -1.64
CA PRO A 45 11.64 5.86 -0.59
C PRO A 45 11.70 4.38 -0.17
N THR A 46 10.54 3.75 0.02
CA THR A 46 10.42 2.34 0.41
C THR A 46 10.98 1.44 -0.69
N ILE A 47 10.58 1.70 -1.94
CA ILE A 47 11.02 0.91 -3.11
C ILE A 47 12.53 1.02 -3.28
N LYS A 48 13.09 2.23 -3.21
CA LYS A 48 14.53 2.48 -3.38
C LYS A 48 15.36 1.79 -2.28
N LYS A 49 14.88 1.80 -1.03
CA LYS A 49 15.55 1.09 0.07
C LYS A 49 15.64 -0.40 -0.21
N LEU A 50 14.51 -1.04 -0.54
CA LEU A 50 14.46 -2.47 -0.81
C LEU A 50 15.33 -2.88 -2.00
N ILE A 51 15.39 -2.04 -3.04
CA ILE A 51 16.30 -2.24 -4.18
C ILE A 51 17.77 -2.14 -3.72
N ALA A 52 18.12 -1.11 -2.96
CA ALA A 52 19.48 -0.88 -2.48
C ALA A 52 19.99 -2.01 -1.57
N ASP A 53 19.09 -2.64 -0.82
CA ASP A 53 19.37 -3.80 0.02
C ASP A 53 19.43 -5.14 -0.75
N GLY A 54 19.28 -5.11 -2.08
CA GLY A 54 19.36 -6.31 -2.93
C GLY A 54 18.08 -7.15 -2.98
N GLY A 55 16.93 -6.58 -2.60
CA GLY A 55 15.62 -7.23 -2.71
C GLY A 55 15.09 -7.26 -4.14
N LYS A 56 14.34 -8.32 -4.47
CA LYS A 56 13.56 -8.44 -5.71
C LYS A 56 12.15 -7.93 -5.44
N VAL A 57 11.87 -6.69 -5.86
CA VAL A 57 10.69 -5.95 -5.43
C VAL A 57 9.47 -6.26 -6.31
N VAL A 58 8.47 -6.94 -5.75
CA VAL A 58 7.19 -7.21 -6.39
C VAL A 58 6.14 -6.25 -5.86
N LEU A 59 5.76 -5.25 -6.65
CA LEU A 59 4.80 -4.22 -6.29
C LEU A 59 3.37 -4.68 -6.59
N CYS A 60 2.44 -4.39 -5.69
CA CYS A 60 1.02 -4.54 -5.94
C CYS A 60 0.24 -3.30 -5.50
N SER A 61 -0.76 -2.91 -6.29
CA SER A 61 -1.68 -1.80 -5.97
C SER A 61 -3.07 -2.10 -6.52
N HIS A 62 -4.05 -1.34 -6.07
CA HIS A 62 -5.32 -1.22 -6.79
C HIS A 62 -5.36 0.08 -7.57
N LEU A 63 -6.24 0.14 -8.57
CA LEU A 63 -6.59 1.36 -9.28
C LEU A 63 -8.10 1.41 -9.50
N GLY A 64 -8.75 2.47 -9.04
CA GLY A 64 -10.19 2.64 -9.15
C GLY A 64 -11.00 1.48 -8.54
N LYS A 65 -12.17 1.21 -9.14
CA LYS A 65 -13.12 0.17 -8.70
C LYS A 65 -13.56 -0.68 -9.90
N PRO A 66 -12.73 -1.65 -10.33
CA PRO A 66 -13.05 -2.53 -11.45
C PRO A 66 -14.18 -3.52 -11.17
N LYS A 67 -14.56 -3.73 -9.90
CA LYS A 67 -15.61 -4.67 -9.43
C LYS A 67 -15.29 -6.15 -9.67
N GLY A 68 -14.01 -6.53 -9.67
CA GLY A 68 -13.60 -7.94 -9.77
C GLY A 68 -13.58 -8.47 -11.21
N GLU A 69 -13.50 -7.58 -12.19
CA GLU A 69 -13.35 -7.91 -13.61
C GLU A 69 -12.22 -7.06 -14.21
N PRO A 70 -11.43 -7.60 -15.15
CA PRO A 70 -10.42 -6.82 -15.86
C PRO A 70 -11.02 -5.67 -16.65
N LYS A 71 -10.44 -4.48 -16.49
CA LYS A 71 -10.88 -3.24 -17.15
C LYS A 71 -9.67 -2.48 -17.67
N PRO A 72 -9.35 -2.52 -18.98
CA PRO A 72 -8.15 -1.90 -19.54
C PRO A 72 -7.90 -0.45 -19.09
N GLU A 73 -8.95 0.35 -18.89
CA GLU A 73 -8.90 1.73 -18.42
C GLU A 73 -8.48 1.89 -16.94
N LEU A 74 -8.53 0.80 -16.16
CA LEU A 74 -8.06 0.70 -14.78
C LEU A 74 -6.82 -0.20 -14.65
N SER A 75 -6.09 -0.42 -15.74
CA SER A 75 -4.82 -1.12 -15.74
C SER A 75 -3.72 -0.30 -15.05
N LEU A 76 -2.79 -0.97 -14.39
CA LEU A 76 -1.60 -0.34 -13.78
C LEU A 76 -0.45 -0.12 -14.78
N ALA A 77 -0.63 -0.47 -16.07
CA ALA A 77 0.41 -0.28 -17.09
C ALA A 77 0.96 1.17 -17.17
N PRO A 78 0.13 2.25 -17.13
CA PRO A 78 0.66 3.62 -17.11
C PRO A 78 1.50 3.92 -15.86
N VAL A 79 1.13 3.32 -14.73
CA VAL A 79 1.85 3.45 -13.46
C VAL A 79 3.21 2.75 -13.54
N ALA A 80 3.29 1.56 -14.13
CA ALA A 80 4.56 0.85 -14.32
C ALA A 80 5.55 1.69 -15.14
N LYS A 81 5.08 2.26 -16.26
CA LYS A 81 5.89 3.16 -17.09
C LYS A 81 6.42 4.34 -16.28
N ARG A 82 5.52 5.03 -15.55
CA ARG A 82 5.91 6.22 -14.78
C ARG A 82 6.85 5.88 -13.61
N LEU A 83 6.66 4.74 -12.95
CA LEU A 83 7.59 4.23 -11.93
C LEU A 83 8.98 4.01 -12.50
N GLY A 84 9.08 3.42 -13.71
CA GLY A 84 10.37 3.21 -14.36
C GLY A 84 11.12 4.52 -14.63
N GLU A 85 10.41 5.54 -15.12
CA GLU A 85 10.96 6.89 -15.31
C GLU A 85 11.47 7.50 -14.00
N LEU A 86 10.69 7.40 -12.91
CA LEU A 86 11.04 7.97 -11.60
C LEU A 86 12.16 7.22 -10.88
N LEU A 87 12.29 5.91 -11.11
CA LEU A 87 13.35 5.09 -10.56
C LEU A 87 14.63 5.13 -11.40
N GLY A 88 14.56 5.62 -12.64
CA GLY A 88 15.67 5.59 -13.59
C GLY A 88 16.07 4.16 -13.98
N LYS A 89 15.13 3.21 -13.92
CA LYS A 89 15.36 1.81 -14.26
C LYS A 89 14.10 1.15 -14.80
N GLU A 90 14.25 -0.01 -15.44
CA GLU A 90 13.12 -0.79 -15.91
C GLU A 90 12.25 -1.28 -14.74
N VAL A 91 10.93 -1.15 -14.92
CA VAL A 91 9.89 -1.75 -14.08
C VAL A 91 9.09 -2.67 -14.98
N VAL A 92 9.22 -3.98 -14.76
CA VAL A 92 8.51 -4.98 -15.56
C VAL A 92 7.05 -4.99 -15.15
N PHE A 93 6.15 -4.73 -16.10
CA PHE A 93 4.71 -4.83 -15.84
C PHE A 93 4.22 -6.25 -16.12
N ALA A 94 3.79 -6.96 -15.07
CA ALA A 94 3.13 -8.25 -15.19
C ALA A 94 1.68 -8.06 -15.63
N ALA A 95 1.48 -7.90 -16.94
CA ALA A 95 0.17 -7.79 -17.58
C ALA A 95 -0.58 -9.14 -17.48
N ASP A 96 -1.23 -9.36 -16.36
CA ASP A 96 -1.92 -10.60 -16.04
C ASP A 96 -3.26 -10.30 -15.37
N ASP A 97 -4.35 -10.61 -16.05
CA ASP A 97 -5.70 -10.30 -15.57
C ASP A 97 -6.10 -11.12 -14.34
N GLU A 98 -5.45 -12.26 -14.11
CA GLU A 98 -5.58 -13.04 -12.88
C GLU A 98 -4.70 -12.51 -11.74
N VAL A 99 -3.85 -11.51 -12.01
CA VAL A 99 -2.89 -10.83 -11.10
C VAL A 99 -1.73 -11.72 -10.66
N VAL A 100 -1.98 -13.01 -10.48
CA VAL A 100 -1.05 -14.05 -9.99
C VAL A 100 -1.00 -15.25 -10.94
N GLY A 101 -1.42 -15.07 -12.19
CA GLY A 101 -1.42 -16.08 -13.24
C GLY A 101 -0.02 -16.41 -13.76
N ALA A 102 0.03 -17.10 -14.91
CA ALA A 102 1.28 -17.59 -15.49
C ALA A 102 2.26 -16.47 -15.85
N ASN A 103 1.76 -15.33 -16.32
CA ASN A 103 2.61 -14.21 -16.72
C ASN A 103 3.22 -13.52 -15.50
N ALA A 104 2.43 -13.31 -14.44
CA ALA A 104 2.95 -12.77 -13.18
C ALA A 104 4.01 -13.69 -12.57
N LYS A 105 3.75 -15.00 -12.53
CA LYS A 105 4.70 -16.00 -12.02
C LYS A 105 6.00 -16.02 -12.84
N ALA A 106 5.91 -15.97 -14.17
CA ALA A 106 7.08 -15.95 -15.04
C ALA A 106 7.92 -14.67 -14.85
N ALA A 107 7.28 -13.50 -14.79
CA ALA A 107 7.95 -12.22 -14.56
C ALA A 107 8.69 -12.21 -13.22
N VAL A 108 8.05 -12.70 -12.15
CA VAL A 108 8.65 -12.76 -10.81
C VAL A 108 9.76 -13.82 -10.71
N ALA A 109 9.62 -14.95 -11.40
CA ALA A 109 10.66 -15.99 -11.43
C ALA A 109 11.94 -15.54 -12.15
N ALA A 110 11.82 -14.67 -13.15
CA ALA A 110 12.95 -14.14 -13.92
C ALA A 110 13.73 -13.01 -13.21
N MET A 111 13.26 -12.54 -12.04
CA MET A 111 13.85 -11.40 -11.35
C MET A 111 15.27 -11.68 -10.84
N LYS A 112 16.13 -10.69 -11.06
CA LYS A 112 17.46 -10.55 -10.46
C LYS A 112 17.39 -9.58 -9.29
N ASP A 113 18.41 -9.59 -8.45
CA ASP A 113 18.49 -8.73 -7.27
C ASP A 113 18.38 -7.26 -7.67
N GLY A 114 17.53 -6.52 -6.96
CA GLY A 114 17.19 -5.13 -7.26
C GLY A 114 16.11 -4.95 -8.32
N ASP A 115 15.71 -5.98 -9.09
CA ASP A 115 14.65 -5.83 -10.10
C ASP A 115 13.30 -5.45 -9.48
N VAL A 116 12.45 -4.82 -10.30
CA VAL A 116 11.12 -4.37 -9.91
C VAL A 116 10.09 -4.92 -10.88
N VAL A 117 9.10 -5.64 -10.35
CA VAL A 117 7.91 -6.07 -11.08
C VAL A 117 6.70 -5.37 -10.50
N LEU A 118 5.84 -4.78 -11.33
CA LEU A 118 4.51 -4.30 -10.94
C LEU A 118 3.45 -5.30 -11.41
N LEU A 119 2.70 -5.87 -10.46
CA LEU A 119 1.53 -6.69 -10.76
C LEU A 119 0.39 -5.87 -11.33
N GLN A 120 -0.51 -6.54 -12.06
CA GLN A 120 -1.78 -5.95 -12.47
C GLN A 120 -2.63 -5.55 -11.24
N ASN A 121 -3.63 -4.70 -11.49
CA ASN A 121 -4.57 -4.18 -10.51
C ASN A 121 -5.18 -5.29 -9.64
N THR A 122 -4.88 -5.28 -8.33
CA THR A 122 -5.32 -6.34 -7.41
C THR A 122 -6.85 -6.50 -7.36
N ARG A 123 -7.61 -5.44 -7.69
CA ARG A 123 -9.08 -5.49 -7.71
C ARG A 123 -9.69 -6.12 -8.97
N TYR A 124 -8.89 -6.55 -9.95
CA TYR A 124 -9.38 -7.41 -11.03
C TYR A 124 -9.82 -8.78 -10.50
N ARG A 125 -9.27 -9.21 -9.36
CA ARG A 125 -9.74 -10.38 -8.62
C ARG A 125 -10.86 -9.98 -7.67
N LYS A 126 -12.02 -10.63 -7.78
CA LYS A 126 -13.18 -10.40 -6.90
C LYS A 126 -12.88 -10.75 -5.43
N GLU A 127 -11.94 -11.66 -5.21
CA GLU A 127 -11.47 -12.14 -3.92
C GLU A 127 -10.80 -11.04 -3.10
N GLU A 128 -10.11 -10.10 -3.78
CA GLU A 128 -9.32 -9.02 -3.16
C GLU A 128 -10.11 -8.29 -2.08
N THR A 129 -11.31 -7.82 -2.42
CA THR A 129 -12.15 -7.01 -1.50
C THR A 129 -12.85 -7.85 -0.42
N LYS A 130 -12.84 -9.17 -0.57
CA LYS A 130 -13.45 -10.13 0.37
C LYS A 130 -12.44 -10.77 1.30
N ASN A 131 -11.15 -10.40 1.18
CA ASN A 131 -10.06 -11.05 1.90
C ASN A 131 -10.05 -12.58 1.70
N GLY A 132 -10.27 -13.02 0.46
CA GLY A 132 -10.26 -14.44 0.11
C GLY A 132 -8.91 -15.09 0.46
N GLU A 133 -8.97 -16.23 1.17
CA GLU A 133 -7.78 -16.94 1.65
C GLU A 133 -6.89 -17.40 0.50
N GLU A 134 -7.49 -17.99 -0.54
CA GLU A 134 -6.76 -18.53 -1.69
C GLU A 134 -5.94 -17.45 -2.39
N PHE A 135 -6.56 -16.33 -2.77
CA PHE A 135 -5.84 -15.24 -3.43
C PHE A 135 -4.75 -14.62 -2.53
N SER A 136 -4.97 -14.57 -1.22
CA SER A 136 -3.96 -14.13 -0.26
C SER A 136 -2.75 -15.06 -0.22
N ARG A 137 -2.98 -16.37 -0.28
CA ARG A 137 -1.94 -17.40 -0.35
C ARG A 137 -1.20 -17.35 -1.69
N GLU A 138 -1.89 -17.12 -2.80
CA GLU A 138 -1.28 -16.95 -4.12
C GLU A 138 -0.35 -15.73 -4.16
N LEU A 139 -0.76 -14.60 -3.57
CA LEU A 139 0.09 -13.40 -3.46
C LEU A 139 1.36 -13.67 -2.64
N ALA A 140 1.24 -14.38 -1.51
CA ALA A 140 2.41 -14.75 -0.71
C ALA A 140 3.31 -15.74 -1.46
N ALA A 141 2.73 -16.70 -2.18
CA ALA A 141 3.47 -17.70 -2.95
C ALA A 141 4.30 -17.10 -4.10
N LEU A 142 3.86 -15.97 -4.70
CA LEU A 142 4.68 -15.25 -5.68
C LEU A 142 6.05 -14.85 -5.13
N VAL A 143 6.11 -14.55 -3.84
CA VAL A 143 7.33 -14.12 -3.14
C VAL A 143 7.86 -15.18 -2.18
N ASP A 144 7.62 -16.45 -2.52
CA ASP A 144 8.10 -17.63 -1.79
C ASP A 144 7.65 -17.67 -0.31
N GLY A 145 6.63 -16.89 0.07
CA GLY A 145 6.18 -16.75 1.46
C GLY A 145 7.20 -16.06 2.37
N GLU A 146 8.17 -15.31 1.81
CA GLU A 146 9.27 -14.74 2.59
C GLU A 146 8.89 -13.42 3.26
N VAL A 147 8.66 -12.36 2.46
CA VAL A 147 8.54 -10.99 2.98
C VAL A 147 7.35 -10.24 2.37
N PHE A 148 6.56 -9.61 3.23
CA PHE A 148 5.53 -8.64 2.89
C PHE A 148 5.83 -7.27 3.50
N VAL A 149 5.69 -6.21 2.71
CA VAL A 149 5.78 -4.82 3.17
C VAL A 149 4.48 -4.11 2.83
N ASN A 150 3.81 -3.56 3.84
CA ASN A 150 2.64 -2.72 3.62
C ASN A 150 3.01 -1.24 3.71
N ASP A 151 2.95 -0.53 2.59
CA ASP A 151 3.22 0.90 2.47
C ASP A 151 2.01 1.68 1.97
N ALA A 152 0.80 1.13 2.10
CA ALA A 152 -0.44 1.72 1.62
C ALA A 152 -1.39 2.10 2.76
N PHE A 153 -1.04 3.15 3.52
CA PHE A 153 -1.85 3.60 4.66
C PHE A 153 -3.32 3.89 4.27
N GLY A 154 -3.53 4.53 3.11
CA GLY A 154 -4.86 4.81 2.57
C GLY A 154 -5.73 3.57 2.32
N ALA A 155 -5.12 2.38 2.17
CA ALA A 155 -5.82 1.11 2.02
C ALA A 155 -5.86 0.28 3.31
N ALA A 156 -5.11 0.64 4.35
CA ALA A 156 -4.93 -0.13 5.58
C ALA A 156 -6.20 -0.30 6.41
N HIS A 157 -7.16 0.63 6.27
CA HIS A 157 -8.46 0.57 6.96
C HIS A 157 -9.38 -0.55 6.44
N ARG A 158 -8.98 -1.30 5.42
CA ARG A 158 -9.76 -2.42 4.86
C ARG A 158 -8.96 -3.71 4.93
N ALA A 159 -9.63 -4.77 5.40
CA ALA A 159 -9.12 -6.13 5.33
C ALA A 159 -9.33 -6.67 3.91
N HIS A 160 -8.31 -6.55 3.05
CA HIS A 160 -8.26 -7.14 1.72
C HIS A 160 -7.13 -8.17 1.64
N CYS A 161 -7.11 -8.97 0.58
CA CYS A 161 -6.04 -9.96 0.35
C CYS A 161 -4.66 -9.29 0.33
N SER A 162 -4.50 -8.21 -0.46
CA SER A 162 -3.22 -7.52 -0.62
C SER A 162 -2.82 -6.60 0.56
N THR A 163 -3.66 -6.42 1.58
CA THR A 163 -3.35 -5.55 2.73
C THR A 163 -3.22 -6.32 4.03
N VAL A 164 -4.11 -7.28 4.28
CA VAL A 164 -4.20 -8.04 5.53
C VAL A 164 -4.01 -9.53 5.27
N GLY A 165 -4.73 -10.10 4.30
CA GLY A 165 -4.74 -11.55 4.09
C GLY A 165 -3.36 -12.14 3.80
N VAL A 166 -2.59 -11.49 2.93
CA VAL A 166 -1.24 -11.93 2.55
C VAL A 166 -0.26 -11.96 3.72
N ALA A 167 -0.43 -11.08 4.70
CA ALA A 167 0.43 -11.00 5.87
C ALA A 167 0.39 -12.29 6.73
N SER A 168 -0.69 -13.05 6.65
CA SER A 168 -0.85 -14.34 7.35
C SER A 168 -0.09 -15.49 6.68
N PHE A 169 0.42 -15.30 5.46
CA PHE A 169 1.05 -16.35 4.65
C PHE A 169 2.53 -16.08 4.35
N VAL A 170 3.13 -15.07 4.98
CA VAL A 170 4.55 -14.78 4.89
C VAL A 170 5.25 -14.96 6.24
N LYS A 171 6.55 -15.22 6.20
CA LYS A 171 7.39 -15.32 7.41
C LYS A 171 7.58 -13.97 8.09
N GLU A 172 7.81 -12.92 7.28
CA GLU A 172 8.07 -11.57 7.78
C GLU A 172 7.13 -10.55 7.16
N ALA A 173 6.50 -9.73 8.01
CA ALA A 173 5.69 -8.59 7.61
C ALA A 173 6.21 -7.32 8.28
N ALA A 174 6.34 -6.25 7.50
CA ALA A 174 6.78 -4.94 7.97
C ALA A 174 5.97 -3.81 7.33
N VAL A 175 6.14 -2.61 7.87
CA VAL A 175 5.59 -1.37 7.30
C VAL A 175 6.66 -0.64 6.50
N GLY A 176 6.26 -0.09 5.35
CA GLY A 176 7.11 0.83 4.59
C GLY A 176 7.22 2.21 5.25
N TYR A 177 7.99 3.12 4.65
CA TYR A 177 8.23 4.44 5.23
C TYR A 177 6.97 5.33 5.25
N LEU A 178 6.10 5.24 4.23
CA LEU A 178 4.85 6.02 4.23
C LEU A 178 3.94 5.53 5.37
N MET A 179 3.73 4.22 5.47
CA MET A 179 2.94 3.63 6.55
C MET A 179 3.54 3.93 7.93
N GLY A 180 4.85 3.73 8.09
CA GLY A 180 5.57 4.01 9.34
C GLY A 180 5.47 5.47 9.77
N LYS A 181 5.56 6.40 8.79
CA LYS A 181 5.34 7.83 9.01
C LYS A 181 3.93 8.08 9.54
N GLU A 182 2.90 7.56 8.88
CA GLU A 182 1.50 7.74 9.30
C GLU A 182 1.22 7.17 10.68
N LEU A 183 1.74 5.96 10.97
CA LEU A 183 1.64 5.35 12.30
C LEU A 183 2.31 6.22 13.38
N LYS A 184 3.50 6.77 13.10
CA LYS A 184 4.19 7.66 14.03
C LYS A 184 3.45 8.96 14.26
N TYR A 185 2.92 9.60 13.21
CA TYR A 185 2.20 10.87 13.35
C TYR A 185 0.86 10.67 14.04
N LEU A 186 0.01 9.76 13.55
CA LEU A 186 -1.33 9.56 14.11
C LEU A 186 -1.27 8.88 15.47
N GLY A 187 -0.39 7.89 15.64
CA GLY A 187 -0.18 7.22 16.91
C GLY A 187 0.25 8.19 18.01
N ASN A 188 1.31 8.96 17.77
CA ASN A 188 1.78 9.92 18.78
C ASN A 188 0.76 11.06 19.00
N ALA A 189 0.16 11.60 17.94
CA ALA A 189 -0.82 12.68 18.07
C ALA A 189 -2.09 12.25 18.82
N VAL A 190 -2.40 10.95 18.89
CA VAL A 190 -3.64 10.45 19.50
C VAL A 190 -3.39 9.73 20.83
N GLU A 191 -2.26 9.05 21.02
CA GLU A 191 -1.97 8.31 22.25
C GLU A 191 -1.21 9.16 23.27
N ASN A 192 -0.26 10.00 22.82
CA ASN A 192 0.53 10.85 23.70
C ASN A 192 0.78 12.24 23.07
N PRO A 193 -0.28 13.04 22.87
CA PRO A 193 -0.16 14.32 22.19
C PRO A 193 0.66 15.31 23.01
N ALA A 194 1.50 16.10 22.32
CA ALA A 194 2.07 17.30 22.92
C ALA A 194 0.94 18.27 23.28
N ARG A 195 0.95 18.79 24.51
CA ARG A 195 -0.09 19.70 25.02
C ARG A 195 0.38 21.18 24.97
N PRO A 196 -0.53 22.13 24.66
CA PRO A 196 -1.96 21.93 24.43
C PRO A 196 -2.27 21.26 23.07
N PHE A 197 -3.08 20.20 23.09
CA PHE A 197 -3.52 19.45 21.93
C PHE A 197 -4.83 20.02 21.41
N VAL A 198 -4.74 20.80 20.33
CA VAL A 198 -5.89 21.40 19.68
C VAL A 198 -6.29 20.58 18.46
N THR A 199 -7.57 20.21 18.38
CA THR A 199 -8.15 19.51 17.23
C THR A 199 -9.10 20.43 16.48
N ILE A 200 -9.01 20.44 15.15
CA ILE A 200 -9.86 21.27 14.29
C ILE A 200 -10.64 20.34 13.36
N LEU A 201 -11.97 20.31 13.52
CA LEU A 201 -12.86 19.48 12.73
C LEU A 201 -13.75 20.37 11.85
N GLY A 202 -13.66 20.14 10.54
CA GLY A 202 -14.47 20.78 9.52
C GLY A 202 -15.19 19.77 8.62
N GLY A 203 -16.12 20.24 7.79
CA GLY A 203 -16.86 19.39 6.87
C GLY A 203 -18.24 19.95 6.54
N ALA A 204 -19.02 19.17 5.80
CA ALA A 204 -20.38 19.52 5.39
C ALA A 204 -21.48 18.72 6.13
N LYS A 205 -21.12 17.70 6.92
CA LYS A 205 -22.06 16.81 7.62
C LYS A 205 -21.49 16.37 8.97
N VAL A 206 -22.19 16.65 10.07
CA VAL A 206 -21.82 16.17 11.43
C VAL A 206 -21.78 14.66 11.51
N ALA A 207 -22.76 13.99 10.90
CA ALA A 207 -22.98 12.54 11.06
C ALA A 207 -21.74 11.72 10.68
N ASP A 208 -20.98 12.18 9.67
CA ASP A 208 -19.76 11.51 9.19
C ASP A 208 -18.57 11.65 10.19
N LYS A 209 -18.71 12.48 11.23
CA LYS A 209 -17.64 12.89 12.14
C LYS A 209 -17.90 12.56 13.61
N LEU A 210 -19.10 12.09 13.99
CA LEU A 210 -19.47 11.79 15.37
C LEU A 210 -18.45 10.87 16.07
N ASN A 211 -18.12 9.73 15.46
CA ASN A 211 -17.16 8.79 16.04
C ASN A 211 -15.74 9.39 16.20
N VAL A 212 -15.36 10.34 15.34
CA VAL A 212 -14.07 11.02 15.44
C VAL A 212 -14.10 12.04 16.58
N ILE A 213 -15.19 12.79 16.72
CA ILE A 213 -15.41 13.72 17.83
C ILE A 213 -15.37 12.97 19.16
N GLU A 214 -16.12 11.88 19.30
CA GLU A 214 -16.17 11.07 20.54
C GLU A 214 -14.78 10.57 20.96
N ASN A 215 -13.96 10.11 20.01
CA ASN A 215 -12.60 9.67 20.30
C ASN A 215 -11.67 10.82 20.69
N LEU A 216 -11.80 11.98 20.06
CA LEU A 216 -10.91 13.13 20.29
C LEU A 216 -11.30 13.94 21.54
N LEU A 217 -12.58 13.95 21.95
CA LEU A 217 -13.05 14.64 23.15
C LEU A 217 -12.31 14.19 24.42
N ASN A 218 -11.98 12.91 24.51
CA ASN A 218 -11.26 12.35 25.66
C ASN A 218 -9.75 12.62 25.63
N LYS A 219 -9.24 13.31 24.59
CA LYS A 219 -7.79 13.41 24.31
C LYS A 219 -7.33 14.85 24.11
N ALA A 220 -8.08 15.65 23.36
CA ALA A 220 -7.78 17.04 23.04
C ALA A 220 -8.01 17.97 24.24
N ASP A 221 -7.15 18.99 24.39
CA ASP A 221 -7.37 20.10 25.33
C ASP A 221 -8.39 21.10 24.77
N THR A 222 -8.49 21.20 23.44
CA THR A 222 -9.42 22.09 22.76
C THR A 222 -9.92 21.45 21.48
N LEU A 223 -11.23 21.52 21.25
CA LEU A 223 -11.88 21.12 20.02
C LEU A 223 -12.49 22.34 19.35
N ILE A 224 -12.03 22.66 18.14
CA ILE A 224 -12.55 23.73 17.29
C ILE A 224 -13.38 23.10 16.19
N ILE A 225 -14.64 23.52 16.05
CA ILE A 225 -15.56 23.04 15.01
C ILE A 225 -15.85 24.19 14.05
N GLY A 226 -15.85 23.90 12.75
CA GLY A 226 -16.22 24.86 11.72
C GLY A 226 -16.80 24.19 10.46
N GLY A 227 -17.19 25.00 9.48
CA GLY A 227 -17.85 24.52 8.26
C GLY A 227 -19.36 24.33 8.45
N GLY A 228 -19.99 23.58 7.54
CA GLY A 228 -21.42 23.23 7.60
C GLY A 228 -21.70 21.99 8.44
N MET A 229 -20.78 21.68 9.36
CA MET A 229 -20.92 20.60 10.33
C MET A 229 -21.89 21.09 11.40
#